data_AF-A0A1C6RQD3-F1
#
_entry.id   AF-A0A1C6RQD3-F1
#
_cell.length_a   1.000
_cell.length_b   1.000
_cell.length_c   1.000
_cell.angle_alpha   90.00
_cell.angle_beta   90.00
_cell.angle_gamma   90.00
#
_symmetry.space_group_name_H-M   'P 1'
#
loop_
_entity.id
_entity.type
_entity.pdbx_description
1 polymer ?
#
loop_
_entity_poly.entity_id
_entity_poly.type
_entity_poly.pdbx_seq_one_letter_code
_entity_poly.pdbx_strand_id
1 'polypeptide(L)'
;MKSVKTVLGFLTVALLVMEGIALVLVTSVVDADRALIWVLVVLILIVFILFGLAIARPGLINPAYQAPAKVHPVPVASPPRLRYDIFVSSPMTAFGADGGYEEHRKEVLKIVAVIERRCQLRCYYSGRTRETLQDLEAVDVGLRNDMEALRSSRTFVLILPEAFVSSVFVEAGMALAFGKPAVYFRRPDVRLPFMLEGAANAAGSDLPPTRQYPYQSTPDLIRLIQNNGRRIFDP
;
A
#
# COMPACT_ATOMS: atom_id res chain seq x y z
N MET A 1 10.84 -40.82 10.63
CA MET A 1 11.13 -39.61 11.44
C MET A 1 10.73 -38.30 10.74
N LYS A 2 9.50 -38.17 10.22
CA LYS A 2 9.04 -36.92 9.54
C LYS A 2 8.14 -36.02 10.40
N SER A 3 7.64 -36.48 11.56
CA SER A 3 6.65 -35.74 12.37
C SER A 3 7.17 -34.57 13.21
N VAL A 4 8.48 -34.40 13.42
CA VAL A 4 9.03 -33.31 14.27
C VAL A 4 9.26 -32.01 13.48
N LYS A 5 8.79 -31.91 12.22
CA LYS A 5 9.03 -30.73 11.38
C LYS A 5 8.05 -29.59 11.63
N THR A 6 7.01 -29.81 12.40
CA THR A 6 6.01 -28.79 12.74
C THR A 6 6.08 -28.45 14.22
N VAL A 7 5.78 -27.21 14.56
CA VAL A 7 5.69 -26.74 15.96
C VAL A 7 4.75 -27.64 16.77
N LEU A 8 3.65 -28.08 16.15
CA LEU A 8 2.71 -29.00 16.77
C LEU A 8 3.35 -30.36 17.09
N GLY A 9 4.13 -30.93 16.17
CA GLY A 9 4.83 -32.21 16.39
C GLY A 9 5.88 -32.13 17.49
N PHE A 10 6.57 -30.99 17.63
CA PHE A 10 7.49 -30.76 18.74
C PHE A 10 6.76 -30.66 20.09
N LEU A 11 5.64 -29.93 20.14
CA LEU A 11 4.82 -29.81 21.36
C LEU A 11 4.23 -31.15 21.80
N THR A 12 3.80 -32.00 20.87
CA THR A 12 3.29 -33.34 21.19
C THR A 12 4.36 -34.23 21.83
N VAL A 13 5.60 -34.18 21.31
CA VAL A 13 6.72 -34.94 21.90
C VAL A 13 7.09 -34.39 23.28
N ALA A 14 7.12 -33.06 23.44
CA ALA A 14 7.39 -32.43 24.72
C ALA A 14 6.34 -32.80 25.79
N LEU A 15 5.05 -32.84 25.40
CA LEU A 15 3.96 -33.27 26.27
C LEU A 15 4.13 -34.74 26.71
N LEU A 16 4.43 -35.64 25.78
CA LEU A 16 4.66 -37.06 26.08
C LEU A 16 5.84 -37.28 27.04
N VAL A 17 6.92 -36.51 26.88
CA VAL A 17 8.06 -36.55 27.81
C VAL A 17 7.66 -36.06 29.20
N MET A 18 6.88 -34.97 29.28
CA MET A 18 6.35 -34.44 30.53
C MET A 18 5.45 -35.45 31.25
N GLU A 19 4.54 -36.11 30.53
CA GLU A 19 3.67 -37.16 31.07
C GLU A 19 4.48 -38.34 31.61
N GLY A 20 5.51 -38.79 30.88
CA GLY A 20 6.39 -39.88 31.32
C GLY A 20 7.15 -39.54 32.60
N ILE A 21 7.69 -38.32 32.70
CA ILE A 21 8.38 -37.83 33.90
C ILE A 21 7.41 -37.73 35.08
N ALA A 22 6.20 -37.20 34.85
CA ALA A 22 5.17 -37.12 35.89
C ALA A 22 4.77 -38.50 36.42
N LEU A 23 4.60 -39.49 35.53
CA LEU A 23 4.25 -40.86 35.92
C LEU A 23 5.34 -41.52 36.78
N VAL A 24 6.61 -41.30 36.45
CA VAL A 24 7.75 -41.84 37.23
C VAL A 24 7.88 -41.12 38.57
N LEU A 25 7.62 -39.82 38.64
CA LEU A 25 7.64 -39.06 39.90
C LEU A 25 6.51 -39.45 40.85
N VAL A 26 5.31 -39.69 40.32
CA VAL A 26 4.15 -40.16 41.12
C VAL A 26 4.42 -41.52 41.76
N THR A 27 5.19 -42.39 41.12
CA THR A 27 5.51 -43.72 41.67
C THR A 27 6.70 -43.73 42.64
N SER A 28 7.52 -42.68 42.67
CA SER A 28 8.78 -42.66 43.43
C SER A 28 8.80 -41.76 44.66
N VAL A 29 7.78 -40.93 44.87
CA VAL A 29 7.76 -39.95 45.98
C VAL A 29 6.62 -40.25 46.95
N VAL A 30 6.98 -40.58 48.20
CA VAL A 30 6.05 -40.88 49.30
C VAL A 30 5.32 -39.63 49.82
N ASP A 31 5.88 -38.44 49.56
CA ASP A 31 5.33 -37.13 49.96
C ASP A 31 4.83 -36.34 48.73
N ALA A 32 3.51 -36.25 48.57
CA ALA A 32 2.86 -35.57 47.44
C ALA A 32 3.34 -34.12 47.22
N ASP A 33 3.69 -33.41 48.29
CA ASP A 33 4.14 -32.01 48.23
C ASP A 33 5.50 -31.86 47.54
N ARG A 34 6.42 -32.81 47.73
CA ARG A 34 7.74 -32.77 47.08
C ARG A 34 7.65 -33.08 45.60
N ALA A 35 6.76 -34.00 45.22
CA ALA A 35 6.52 -34.33 43.81
C ALA A 35 5.97 -33.12 43.04
N LEU A 36 5.01 -32.39 43.64
CA LEU A 36 4.42 -31.20 43.03
C LEU A 36 5.46 -30.09 42.78
N ILE A 37 6.35 -29.85 43.74
CA ILE A 37 7.43 -28.86 43.60
C ILE A 37 8.36 -29.22 42.43
N TRP A 38 8.75 -30.49 42.30
CA TRP A 38 9.60 -30.94 41.20
C TRP A 38 8.94 -30.78 39.82
N VAL A 39 7.66 -31.11 39.70
CA VAL A 39 6.90 -30.91 38.45
C VAL A 39 6.86 -29.43 38.07
N LEU A 40 6.62 -28.54 39.05
CA LEU A 40 6.59 -27.10 38.79
C LEU A 40 7.96 -26.56 38.35
N VAL A 41 9.05 -27.01 38.99
CA VAL A 41 10.42 -26.63 38.60
C VAL A 41 10.74 -27.06 37.18
N VAL A 42 10.38 -28.29 36.79
CA VAL A 42 10.60 -28.79 35.41
C VAL A 42 9.78 -27.99 34.40
N LEU A 43 8.52 -27.68 34.71
CA LEU A 43 7.65 -26.87 33.84
C LEU A 43 8.25 -25.48 33.61
N ILE A 44 8.69 -24.81 34.67
CA ILE A 44 9.33 -23.49 34.60
C ILE A 44 10.60 -23.56 33.75
N LEU A 45 11.44 -24.59 33.95
CA LEU A 45 12.67 -24.79 33.17
C LEU A 45 12.37 -24.90 31.66
N ILE A 46 11.34 -25.65 31.29
CA ILE A 46 10.93 -25.81 29.88
C ILE A 46 10.49 -24.47 29.29
N VAL A 47 9.71 -23.67 30.03
CA VAL A 47 9.29 -22.34 29.56
C VAL A 47 10.49 -21.42 29.31
N PHE A 48 11.47 -21.40 30.22
CA PHE A 48 12.69 -20.61 30.05
C PHE A 48 13.53 -21.09 28.85
N ILE A 49 13.64 -22.40 28.64
CA ILE A 49 14.35 -22.95 27.48
C ILE A 49 13.66 -22.55 26.17
N LEU A 50 12.32 -22.64 26.12
CA LEU A 50 11.55 -22.23 24.94
C LEU A 50 11.67 -20.73 24.66
N PHE A 51 11.65 -19.90 25.71
CA PHE A 51 11.82 -18.45 25.58
C PHE A 51 13.24 -18.06 25.13
N GLY A 52 14.27 -18.72 25.68
CA GLY A 52 15.66 -18.53 25.23
C GLY A 52 15.86 -18.95 23.77
N LEU A 53 15.25 -20.05 23.34
CA LEU A 53 15.24 -20.51 21.94
C LEU A 53 14.50 -19.53 21.02
N ALA A 54 13.39 -18.95 21.47
CA ALA A 54 12.63 -17.93 20.73
C ALA A 54 13.49 -16.70 20.41
N ILE A 55 14.27 -16.24 21.39
CA ILE A 55 15.14 -15.06 21.25
C ILE A 55 16.37 -15.40 20.38
N ALA A 56 17.02 -16.54 20.64
CA ALA A 56 18.26 -16.91 19.95
C ALA A 56 18.02 -17.36 18.50
N ARG A 57 16.83 -17.90 18.18
CA ARG A 57 16.49 -18.45 16.85
C ARG A 57 15.04 -18.12 16.46
N PRO A 58 14.72 -16.84 16.16
CA PRO A 58 13.36 -16.41 15.84
C PRO A 58 12.75 -17.15 14.63
N GLY A 59 13.57 -17.63 13.69
CA GLY A 59 13.11 -18.41 12.53
C GLY A 59 12.55 -19.81 12.83
N LEU A 60 12.73 -20.35 14.05
CA LEU A 60 12.12 -21.64 14.45
C LEU A 60 10.62 -21.50 14.79
N ILE A 61 10.19 -20.32 15.25
CA ILE A 61 8.81 -20.07 15.69
C ILE A 61 7.96 -19.52 14.54
N ASN A 62 8.58 -18.80 13.61
CA ASN A 62 7.90 -18.27 12.45
C ASN A 62 8.60 -18.73 11.16
N PRO A 63 8.19 -19.87 10.56
CA PRO A 63 8.76 -20.35 9.30
C PRO A 63 8.52 -19.39 8.12
N ALA A 64 7.67 -18.37 8.29
CA ALA A 64 7.48 -17.29 7.32
C ALA A 64 8.48 -16.12 7.48
N TYR A 65 9.29 -16.08 8.55
CA TYR A 65 10.35 -15.08 8.70
C TYR A 65 11.57 -15.47 7.84
N GLN A 66 11.50 -15.15 6.55
CA GLN A 66 12.70 -15.03 5.74
C GLN A 66 13.34 -13.69 6.09
N ALA A 67 14.62 -13.70 6.49
CA ALA A 67 15.37 -12.46 6.64
C ALA A 67 15.22 -11.65 5.34
N PRO A 68 14.89 -10.35 5.41
CA PRO A 68 14.68 -9.54 4.22
C PRO A 68 15.90 -9.72 3.31
N ALA A 69 15.66 -10.20 2.09
CA ALA A 69 16.73 -10.35 1.10
C ALA A 69 17.52 -9.05 1.07
N LYS A 70 18.87 -9.15 1.08
CA LYS A 70 19.74 -7.97 0.97
C LYS A 70 19.21 -7.12 -0.17
N VAL A 71 18.67 -5.94 0.17
CA VAL A 71 18.10 -5.03 -0.81
C VAL A 71 19.27 -4.58 -1.67
N HIS A 72 19.42 -5.20 -2.83
CA HIS A 72 20.39 -4.74 -3.81
C HIS A 72 19.96 -3.32 -4.18
N PRO A 73 20.87 -2.33 -4.10
CA PRO A 73 20.57 -0.98 -4.54
C PRO A 73 20.08 -1.07 -5.97
N VAL A 74 18.81 -0.70 -6.19
CA VAL A 74 18.21 -0.69 -7.51
C VAL A 74 19.07 0.25 -8.35
N PRO A 75 19.70 -0.24 -9.45
CA PRO A 75 20.51 0.62 -10.30
C PRO A 75 19.73 1.87 -10.64
N VAL A 76 20.32 3.04 -10.42
CA VAL A 76 19.70 4.32 -10.74
C VAL A 76 19.52 4.36 -12.26
N ALA A 77 18.34 3.97 -12.72
CA ALA A 77 18.02 3.90 -14.13
C ALA A 77 18.15 5.29 -14.74
N SER A 78 18.64 5.36 -15.99
CA SER A 78 18.68 6.59 -16.78
C SER A 78 17.33 7.32 -16.72
N PRO A 79 17.31 8.66 -16.70
CA PRO A 79 16.07 9.41 -16.56
C PRO A 79 15.06 8.95 -17.63
N PRO A 80 13.83 8.61 -17.23
CA PRO A 80 12.86 8.05 -18.15
C PRO A 80 12.53 9.06 -19.26
N ARG A 81 12.49 8.58 -20.50
CA ARG A 81 12.02 9.41 -21.63
C ARG A 81 10.55 9.76 -21.37
N LEU A 82 10.22 11.06 -21.34
CA LEU A 82 8.86 11.52 -21.11
C LEU A 82 7.94 11.07 -22.27
N ARG A 83 6.97 10.20 -21.95
CA ARG A 83 5.95 9.72 -22.90
C ARG A 83 4.66 10.53 -22.79
N TYR A 84 4.36 11.06 -21.61
CA TYR A 84 3.13 11.81 -21.33
C TYR A 84 3.46 13.16 -20.70
N ASP A 85 2.57 14.11 -20.91
CA ASP A 85 2.65 15.41 -20.26
C ASP A 85 1.98 15.37 -18.89
N ILE A 86 0.89 14.61 -18.77
CA ILE A 86 0.10 14.46 -17.54
C ILE A 86 -0.15 12.98 -17.24
N PHE A 87 0.09 12.57 -15.99
CA PHE A 87 -0.48 11.37 -15.39
C PHE A 87 -1.76 11.73 -14.65
N VAL A 88 -2.91 11.22 -15.08
CA VAL A 88 -4.20 11.44 -14.43
C VAL A 88 -4.52 10.25 -13.54
N SER A 89 -4.65 10.52 -12.24
CA SER A 89 -5.06 9.58 -11.21
C SER A 89 -6.47 9.91 -10.74
N SER A 90 -7.33 8.90 -10.65
CA SER A 90 -8.69 9.05 -10.13
C SER A 90 -9.17 7.70 -9.56
N PRO A 91 -10.01 7.69 -8.50
CA PRO A 91 -10.45 6.45 -7.88
C PRO A 91 -11.12 5.52 -8.88
N MET A 92 -10.73 4.24 -8.90
CA MET A 92 -11.33 3.22 -9.75
C MET A 92 -12.05 2.17 -8.91
N THR A 93 -11.32 1.48 -8.04
CA THR A 93 -11.84 0.39 -7.20
C THR A 93 -12.57 0.85 -5.95
N ALA A 94 -12.47 2.14 -5.59
CA ALA A 94 -13.01 2.64 -4.33
C ALA A 94 -14.54 2.82 -4.33
N PHE A 95 -15.17 2.78 -5.51
CA PHE A 95 -16.63 2.82 -5.65
C PHE A 95 -17.33 1.52 -5.19
N GLY A 96 -16.57 0.45 -4.91
CA GLY A 96 -17.13 -0.80 -4.39
C GLY A 96 -18.04 -1.53 -5.39
N ALA A 97 -18.79 -2.51 -4.89
CA ALA A 97 -19.73 -3.29 -5.69
C ALA A 97 -21.05 -2.53 -5.97
N ASP A 98 -21.33 -1.49 -5.19
CA ASP A 98 -22.57 -0.71 -5.24
C ASP A 98 -22.63 0.22 -6.48
N GLY A 99 -21.55 0.23 -7.28
CA GLY A 99 -21.51 0.85 -8.60
C GLY A 99 -20.93 2.28 -8.60
N GLY A 100 -20.93 2.91 -9.76
CA GLY A 100 -20.47 4.30 -9.95
C GLY A 100 -19.12 4.43 -10.63
N TYR A 101 -18.34 3.35 -10.73
CA TYR A 101 -17.07 3.36 -11.48
C TYR A 101 -17.27 3.77 -12.94
N GLU A 102 -18.22 3.18 -13.64
CA GLU A 102 -18.45 3.42 -15.08
C GLU A 102 -18.89 4.86 -15.35
N GLU A 103 -19.73 5.42 -14.48
CA GLU A 103 -20.18 6.81 -14.56
C GLU A 103 -19.01 7.76 -14.27
N HIS A 104 -18.32 7.55 -13.16
CA HIS A 104 -17.13 8.33 -12.80
C HIS A 104 -16.06 8.27 -13.88
N ARG A 105 -15.79 7.09 -14.43
CA ARG A 105 -14.88 6.89 -15.57
C ARG A 105 -15.30 7.73 -16.77
N LYS A 106 -16.59 7.73 -17.15
CA LYS A 106 -17.10 8.55 -18.26
C LYS A 106 -16.84 10.04 -17.99
N GLU A 107 -17.03 10.49 -16.75
CA GLU A 107 -16.76 11.87 -16.35
C GLU A 107 -15.26 12.22 -16.42
N VAL A 108 -14.38 11.35 -15.92
CA VAL A 108 -12.91 11.54 -16.01
C VAL A 108 -12.45 11.55 -17.47
N LEU A 109 -13.02 10.69 -18.33
CA LEU A 109 -12.70 10.70 -19.76
C LEU A 109 -13.10 12.01 -20.46
N LYS A 110 -14.22 12.62 -20.07
CA LYS A 110 -14.59 13.96 -20.56
C LYS A 110 -13.54 15.01 -20.16
N ILE A 111 -13.06 14.96 -18.91
CA ILE A 111 -12.01 15.87 -18.42
C ILE A 111 -10.70 15.65 -19.19
N VAL A 112 -10.25 14.40 -19.32
CA VAL A 112 -9.05 14.03 -20.09
C VAL A 112 -9.14 14.53 -21.53
N ALA A 113 -10.28 14.33 -22.20
CA ALA A 113 -10.48 14.80 -23.57
C ALA A 113 -10.47 16.33 -23.69
N VAL A 114 -10.88 17.06 -22.65
CA VAL A 114 -10.78 18.52 -22.61
C VAL A 114 -9.33 18.95 -22.41
N ILE A 115 -8.57 18.31 -21.51
CA ILE A 115 -7.14 18.60 -21.31
C ILE A 115 -6.37 18.39 -22.64
N GLU A 116 -6.57 17.24 -23.29
CA GLU A 116 -5.89 16.90 -24.54
C GLU A 116 -6.21 17.89 -25.65
N ARG A 117 -7.50 18.23 -25.86
CA ARG A 117 -7.90 19.14 -26.94
C ARG A 117 -7.58 20.61 -26.66
N ARG A 118 -7.86 21.09 -25.44
CA ARG A 118 -7.77 22.52 -25.10
C ARG A 118 -6.37 22.95 -24.70
N CYS A 119 -5.62 22.06 -24.03
CA CYS A 119 -4.28 22.35 -23.52
C CYS A 119 -3.18 21.73 -24.38
N GLN A 120 -3.52 20.86 -25.35
CA GLN A 120 -2.56 20.17 -26.21
C GLN A 120 -1.53 19.35 -25.41
N LEU A 121 -1.98 18.74 -24.31
CA LEU A 121 -1.15 17.90 -23.42
C LEU A 121 -1.55 16.44 -23.58
N ARG A 122 -0.58 15.53 -23.68
CA ARG A 122 -0.83 14.08 -23.76
C ARG A 122 -1.08 13.53 -22.36
N CYS A 123 -2.23 12.90 -22.17
CA CYS A 123 -2.63 12.36 -20.87
C CYS A 123 -2.48 10.83 -20.85
N TYR A 124 -1.88 10.32 -19.77
CA TYR A 124 -2.09 8.94 -19.34
C TYR A 124 -3.25 8.90 -18.36
N TYR A 125 -4.20 8.00 -18.58
CA TYR A 125 -5.24 7.67 -17.62
C TYR A 125 -5.49 6.16 -17.67
N SER A 126 -5.27 5.51 -16.54
CA SER A 126 -5.40 4.07 -16.35
C SER A 126 -6.82 3.56 -16.72
N GLY A 127 -7.87 4.35 -16.45
CA GLY A 127 -9.24 3.99 -16.82
C GLY A 127 -9.58 4.12 -18.31
N ARG A 128 -8.64 4.52 -19.20
CA ARG A 128 -8.96 4.69 -20.63
C ARG A 128 -9.41 3.40 -21.29
N THR A 129 -8.74 2.28 -21.01
CA THR A 129 -8.99 0.97 -21.63
C THR A 129 -9.76 0.00 -20.74
N ARG A 130 -10.14 0.40 -19.53
CA ARG A 130 -10.77 -0.47 -18.52
C ARG A 130 -12.21 -0.02 -18.34
N GLU A 131 -13.14 -0.58 -19.11
CA GLU A 131 -14.52 -0.06 -19.16
C GLU A 131 -15.31 -0.35 -17.89
N THR A 132 -15.07 -1.53 -17.31
CA THR A 132 -15.72 -2.07 -16.12
C THR A 132 -14.69 -2.44 -15.06
N LEU A 133 -15.14 -2.74 -13.84
CA LEU A 133 -14.25 -3.24 -12.77
C LEU A 133 -13.68 -4.63 -13.09
N GLN A 134 -14.31 -5.40 -13.97
CA GLN A 134 -13.82 -6.71 -14.41
C GLN A 134 -12.67 -6.59 -15.42
N ASP A 135 -12.53 -5.44 -16.08
CA ASP A 135 -11.42 -5.15 -17.00
C ASP A 135 -10.15 -4.66 -16.29
N LEU A 136 -10.17 -4.63 -14.95
CA LEU A 136 -8.99 -4.30 -14.16
C LEU A 136 -7.95 -5.40 -14.28
N GLU A 137 -6.69 -4.99 -14.45
CA GLU A 137 -5.57 -5.91 -14.48
C GLU A 137 -5.33 -6.51 -13.09
N ALA A 138 -4.55 -7.60 -13.05
CA ALA A 138 -3.99 -8.06 -11.79
C ALA A 138 -3.24 -6.93 -11.08
N VAL A 139 -3.33 -6.88 -9.76
CA VAL A 139 -2.85 -5.75 -8.93
C VAL A 139 -1.37 -5.42 -9.18
N ASP A 140 -0.53 -6.45 -9.34
CA ASP A 140 0.90 -6.30 -9.57
C ASP A 140 1.23 -5.76 -10.98
N VAL A 141 0.44 -6.17 -11.99
CA VAL A 141 0.55 -5.69 -13.37
C VAL A 141 0.10 -4.24 -13.46
N GLY A 142 -1.07 -3.92 -12.89
CA GLY A 142 -1.61 -2.56 -12.85
C GLY A 142 -0.65 -1.59 -12.17
N LEU A 143 -0.14 -1.95 -10.99
CA LEU A 143 0.87 -1.17 -10.28
C LEU A 143 2.12 -0.93 -11.13
N ARG A 144 2.65 -1.96 -11.80
CA ARG A 144 3.85 -1.83 -12.65
C ARG A 144 3.61 -0.85 -13.79
N ASN A 145 2.47 -0.98 -14.48
CA ASN A 145 2.08 -0.13 -15.60
C ASN A 145 1.88 1.32 -15.17
N ASP A 146 1.16 1.54 -14.08
CA ASP A 146 0.90 2.88 -13.53
C ASP A 146 2.20 3.53 -13.05
N MET A 147 3.11 2.78 -12.44
CA MET A 147 4.43 3.29 -12.02
C MET A 147 5.34 3.64 -13.20
N GLU A 148 5.34 2.86 -14.29
CA GLU A 148 6.08 3.21 -15.52
C GLU A 148 5.50 4.49 -16.14
N ALA A 149 4.17 4.57 -16.26
CA ALA A 149 3.49 5.73 -16.81
C ALA A 149 3.70 6.99 -15.96
N LEU A 150 3.61 6.88 -14.63
CA LEU A 150 3.88 7.99 -13.70
C LEU A 150 5.30 8.50 -13.87
N ARG A 151 6.30 7.62 -13.87
CA ARG A 151 7.72 7.99 -14.11
C ARG A 151 7.90 8.69 -15.45
N SER A 152 7.21 8.21 -16.49
CA SER A 152 7.25 8.74 -17.86
C SER A 152 6.35 9.97 -18.09
N SER A 153 5.73 10.52 -17.04
CA SER A 153 4.85 11.69 -17.12
C SER A 153 5.50 12.92 -16.51
N ARG A 154 5.26 14.12 -17.07
CA ARG A 154 5.84 15.37 -16.56
C ARG A 154 5.14 15.87 -15.28
N THR A 155 3.81 15.93 -15.30
CA THR A 155 2.97 16.46 -14.22
C THR A 155 2.02 15.37 -13.71
N PHE A 156 1.75 15.36 -12.41
CA PHE A 156 0.73 14.50 -11.80
C PHE A 156 -0.58 15.29 -11.59
N VAL A 157 -1.71 14.67 -11.92
CA VAL A 157 -3.04 15.25 -11.70
C VAL A 157 -3.88 14.25 -10.93
N LEU A 158 -4.43 14.67 -9.79
CA LEU A 158 -5.41 13.92 -9.01
C LEU A 158 -6.81 14.49 -9.24
N ILE A 159 -7.78 13.64 -9.55
CA ILE A 159 -9.20 13.99 -9.58
C ILE A 159 -9.91 13.17 -8.50
N LEU A 160 -10.34 13.84 -7.44
CA LEU A 160 -10.90 13.23 -6.24
C LEU A 160 -12.36 13.67 -6.02
N PRO A 161 -13.35 12.84 -6.42
CA PRO A 161 -14.76 13.20 -6.34
C PRO A 161 -15.34 13.06 -4.93
N GLU A 162 -14.82 12.15 -4.10
CA GLU A 162 -15.33 11.84 -2.77
C GLU A 162 -14.18 11.42 -1.85
N ALA A 163 -14.46 11.28 -0.55
CA ALA A 163 -13.48 10.89 0.46
C ALA A 163 -13.26 9.36 0.46
N PHE A 164 -12.60 8.86 -0.58
CA PHE A 164 -12.29 7.44 -0.74
C PHE A 164 -10.89 7.08 -0.25
N VAL A 165 -10.75 5.90 0.37
CA VAL A 165 -9.43 5.26 0.49
C VAL A 165 -9.10 4.59 -0.84
N SER A 166 -8.08 5.07 -1.53
CA SER A 166 -7.75 4.61 -2.89
C SER A 166 -6.25 4.69 -3.19
N SER A 167 -5.78 3.91 -4.17
CA SER A 167 -4.39 3.91 -4.65
C SER A 167 -3.92 5.28 -5.13
N VAL A 168 -4.85 6.15 -5.50
CA VAL A 168 -4.56 7.52 -5.95
C VAL A 168 -3.71 8.33 -4.96
N PHE A 169 -3.82 8.06 -3.65
CA PHE A 169 -2.99 8.71 -2.65
C PHE A 169 -1.58 8.15 -2.59
N VAL A 170 -1.42 6.84 -2.84
CA VAL A 170 -0.11 6.22 -2.99
C VAL A 170 0.58 6.80 -4.22
N GLU A 171 -0.13 6.90 -5.34
CA GLU A 171 0.38 7.50 -6.58
C GLU A 171 0.76 8.97 -6.38
N ALA A 172 -0.06 9.76 -5.66
CA ALA A 172 0.26 11.15 -5.32
C ALA A 172 1.52 11.26 -4.47
N GLY A 173 1.69 10.39 -3.46
CA GLY A 173 2.91 10.32 -2.65
C GLY A 173 4.14 9.96 -3.49
N MET A 174 4.00 9.00 -4.42
CA MET A 174 5.08 8.64 -5.35
C MET A 174 5.42 9.77 -6.33
N ALA A 175 4.42 10.53 -6.78
CA ALA A 175 4.65 11.71 -7.63
C ALA A 175 5.49 12.77 -6.91
N LEU A 176 5.17 13.05 -5.64
CA LEU A 176 5.96 13.95 -4.80
C LEU A 176 7.39 13.42 -4.60
N ALA A 177 7.54 12.13 -4.30
CA ALA A 177 8.85 11.49 -4.14
C ALA A 177 9.69 11.53 -5.42
N PHE A 178 9.06 11.54 -6.60
CA PHE A 178 9.73 11.73 -7.89
C PHE A 178 9.97 13.20 -8.25
N GLY A 179 9.66 14.15 -7.37
CA GLY A 179 9.82 15.58 -7.62
C GLY A 179 8.92 16.10 -8.75
N LYS A 180 7.78 15.45 -8.99
CA LYS A 180 6.86 15.85 -10.07
C LYS A 180 5.92 16.95 -9.58
N PRO A 181 5.74 18.05 -10.34
CA PRO A 181 4.69 19.00 -10.08
C PRO A 181 3.33 18.32 -10.05
N ALA A 182 2.43 18.77 -9.16
CA ALA A 182 1.16 18.12 -8.94
C ALA A 182 -0.02 19.11 -8.91
N VAL A 183 -1.18 18.66 -9.41
CA VAL A 183 -2.43 19.41 -9.36
C VAL A 183 -3.53 18.52 -8.80
N TYR A 184 -4.15 18.96 -7.71
CA TYR A 184 -5.21 18.21 -7.04
C TYR A 184 -6.56 18.89 -7.26
N PHE A 185 -7.41 18.27 -8.07
CA PHE A 185 -8.82 18.62 -8.17
C PHE A 185 -9.61 17.81 -7.16
N ARG A 186 -10.28 18.47 -6.23
CA ARG A 186 -11.11 17.80 -5.21
C ARG A 186 -12.44 18.52 -5.00
N ARG A 187 -13.45 17.81 -4.51
CA ARG A 187 -14.65 18.50 -3.99
C ARG A 187 -14.33 19.28 -2.72
N PRO A 188 -15.03 20.39 -2.42
CA PRO A 188 -14.77 21.22 -1.24
C PRO A 188 -14.85 20.47 0.08
N ASP A 189 -15.78 19.53 0.20
CA ASP A 189 -16.05 18.68 1.36
C ASP A 189 -15.07 17.51 1.51
N VAL A 190 -14.29 17.21 0.47
CA VAL A 190 -13.30 16.14 0.50
C VAL A 190 -11.95 16.69 0.97
N ARG A 191 -11.44 16.14 2.08
CA ARG A 191 -10.12 16.50 2.60
C ARG A 191 -9.02 15.62 2.02
N LEU A 192 -7.88 16.24 1.74
CA LEU A 192 -6.66 15.50 1.42
C LEU A 192 -6.06 14.91 2.70
N PRO A 193 -5.32 13.80 2.60
CA PRO A 193 -4.45 13.35 3.68
C PRO A 193 -3.48 14.45 4.10
N PHE A 194 -3.17 14.53 5.39
CA PHE A 194 -2.37 15.59 6.01
C PHE A 194 -1.10 15.95 5.22
N MET A 195 -0.33 14.96 4.78
CA MET A 195 0.90 15.18 4.02
C MET A 195 0.66 15.79 2.64
N LEU A 196 -0.40 15.39 1.93
CA LEU A 196 -0.73 15.93 0.61
C LEU A 196 -1.32 17.34 0.71
N GLU A 197 -2.09 17.61 1.77
CA GLU A 197 -2.55 18.95 2.10
C GLU A 197 -1.37 19.88 2.43
N GLY A 198 -0.42 19.40 3.24
CA GLY A 198 0.82 20.12 3.52
C GLY A 198 1.61 20.44 2.25
N ALA A 199 1.80 19.45 1.38
CA ALA A 199 2.50 19.64 0.10
C ALA A 199 1.84 20.69 -0.80
N ALA A 200 0.51 20.70 -0.88
CA ALA A 200 -0.23 21.68 -1.69
C ALA A 200 -0.19 23.12 -1.13
N ASN A 201 0.14 23.30 0.16
CA ASN A 201 0.18 24.59 0.83
C ASN A 201 1.61 25.10 1.10
N ALA A 202 2.63 24.25 0.95
CA ALA A 202 4.03 24.57 1.25
C ALA A 202 4.74 25.32 0.11
N ALA A 203 4.27 26.52 -0.22
CA ALA A 203 4.90 27.38 -1.23
C ALA A 203 6.37 27.65 -0.87
N GLY A 204 7.29 27.42 -1.81
CA GLY A 204 8.73 27.72 -1.65
C GLY A 204 9.53 26.73 -0.80
N SER A 205 9.00 25.54 -0.55
CA SER A 205 9.74 24.44 0.09
C SER A 205 10.60 23.65 -0.91
N ASP A 206 11.45 22.74 -0.41
CA ASP A 206 12.17 21.74 -1.23
C ASP A 206 11.23 20.72 -1.92
N LEU A 207 9.92 20.91 -1.83
CA LEU A 207 8.91 20.07 -2.47
C LEU A 207 8.58 20.56 -3.88
N PRO A 208 8.18 19.66 -4.79
CA PRO A 208 7.74 20.06 -6.11
C PRO A 208 6.47 20.93 -6.05
N PRO A 209 6.30 21.88 -7.00
CA PRO A 209 5.12 22.74 -7.05
C PRO A 209 3.83 21.94 -7.05
N THR A 210 3.01 22.12 -6.01
CA THR A 210 1.74 21.42 -5.85
C THR A 210 0.63 22.42 -5.66
N ARG A 211 -0.44 22.31 -6.44
CA ARG A 211 -1.61 23.20 -6.37
C ARG A 211 -2.87 22.40 -6.13
N GLN A 212 -3.83 22.99 -5.44
CA GLN A 212 -5.16 22.41 -5.26
C GLN A 212 -6.24 23.35 -5.79
N TYR A 213 -7.26 22.77 -6.41
CA TYR A 213 -8.42 23.49 -6.93
C TYR A 213 -9.70 22.76 -6.51
N PRO A 214 -10.60 23.43 -5.77
CA PRO A 214 -11.91 22.88 -5.50
C PRO A 214 -12.75 22.86 -6.80
N TYR A 215 -13.62 21.85 -6.94
CA TYR A 215 -14.63 21.81 -8.00
C TYR A 215 -15.95 21.24 -7.50
N GLN A 216 -17.08 21.66 -8.07
CA GLN A 216 -18.43 21.19 -7.65
C GLN A 216 -19.07 20.18 -8.59
N SER A 217 -18.54 19.98 -9.79
CA SER A 217 -19.06 19.03 -10.77
C SER A 217 -18.09 18.88 -11.93
N THR A 218 -18.23 17.85 -12.74
CA THR A 218 -17.42 17.70 -13.96
C THR A 218 -17.54 18.89 -14.91
N PRO A 219 -18.73 19.46 -15.19
CA PRO A 219 -18.84 20.69 -15.98
C PRO A 219 -18.11 21.90 -15.38
N ASP A 220 -18.08 22.02 -14.06
CA ASP A 220 -17.33 23.06 -13.35
C ASP A 220 -15.82 22.90 -13.54
N LEU A 221 -15.31 21.68 -13.33
CA LEU A 221 -13.89 21.36 -13.57
C LEU A 221 -13.49 21.57 -15.03
N ILE A 222 -14.35 21.18 -15.98
CA ILE A 222 -14.13 21.44 -17.41
C ILE A 222 -14.03 22.95 -17.68
N ARG A 223 -14.93 23.77 -17.14
CA ARG A 223 -14.87 25.24 -17.28
C ARG A 223 -13.57 25.80 -16.68
N LEU A 224 -13.18 25.32 -15.51
CA LEU A 224 -11.92 25.72 -14.86
C LEU A 224 -10.73 25.47 -15.79
N ILE A 225 -10.65 24.28 -16.39
CA ILE A 225 -9.59 23.93 -17.35
C ILE A 225 -9.69 24.77 -18.63
N GLN A 226 -10.89 25.00 -19.16
CA GLN A 226 -11.09 25.80 -20.38
C GLN A 226 -10.67 27.26 -20.23
N ASN A 227 -10.95 27.85 -19.07
CA ASN A 227 -10.65 29.26 -18.77
C ASN A 227 -9.15 29.48 -18.51
N ASN A 228 -8.50 28.53 -17.84
CA ASN A 228 -7.10 28.67 -17.46
C ASN A 228 -6.12 28.09 -18.50
N GLY A 229 -6.57 27.10 -19.27
CA GLY A 229 -5.78 26.38 -20.25
C GLY A 229 -4.61 25.64 -19.62
N ARG A 230 -3.48 25.57 -20.35
CA ARG A 230 -2.26 24.87 -19.92
C ARG A 230 -1.67 25.39 -18.60
N ARG A 231 -1.89 26.66 -18.25
CA ARG A 231 -1.31 27.33 -17.07
C ARG A 231 -1.66 26.65 -15.74
N ILE A 232 -2.78 25.95 -15.68
CA ILE A 232 -3.19 25.19 -14.49
C ILE A 232 -2.34 23.93 -14.26
N PHE A 233 -1.54 23.50 -15.24
CA PHE A 233 -0.70 22.30 -15.21
C PHE A 233 0.81 22.59 -15.27
N ASP A 234 1.20 23.80 -15.67
CA ASP A 234 2.61 24.20 -15.69
C ASP A 234 3.08 24.59 -14.27
N PRO A 235 4.27 24.15 -13.84
CA PRO A 235 4.79 24.38 -12.48
C PRO A 235 4.91 25.85 -12.11
#